data_AF-M0GZC5-F1
#
_entry.id   AF-M0GZC5-F1
#
_cell.length_a   1.000
_cell.length_b   1.000
_cell.length_c   1.000
_cell.angle_alpha   90.00
_cell.angle_beta   90.00
_cell.angle_gamma   90.00
#
_symmetry.space_group_name_H-M   'P 1'
#
loop_
_entity.id
_entity.type
_entity.pdbx_description
1 polymer ?
#
loop_
_entity_poly.entity_id
_entity_poly.type
_entity_poly.pdbx_seq_one_letter_code
_entity_poly.pdbx_strand_id
1 'polypeptide(L)'
;MTDLGDFSDFDGDDPDSSSDAGGDEQAGSAAGNGRSARADPVSETESATAASSADGDGVDADRDDDSSTGVTGGAGATDDGDDLQFDDYDADPVGDERGLGAIAVSQGLRVSEDSDRTALRAFVTAGNRERVRLGKYLVVPYPDDELLFCRIVGLEYAQEFQADDATEIHARRAMRRPADEFEERDFKFMAELEPIAVLFSDDGDLKRRMVDRVPKPQATVGEATDATQIKTGLKIPEAGVFLGHLSVGGEKVRTAARPPTIDYRLKDDYTDGDPLVFRHTLVAGGTGSGKTHASKNILRQYLSEERSYEMDDGREVQTAVVQFDPQDEYAQMHDDNPDMDDETARRYEREGVAHGGHDDTVALVPKMAGSSYPGANHRAEQLEFTVPFSCLLYTSL
;
A
#
# COMPACT_ATOMS: atom_id res chain seq x y z
N MET A 1 15.88 -43.01 9.55
CA MET A 1 15.23 -43.54 10.76
C MET A 1 15.76 -42.71 11.91
N THR A 2 15.03 -41.65 12.24
CA THR A 2 15.25 -40.63 13.29
C THR A 2 13.98 -39.78 13.21
N ASP A 3 12.92 -40.22 13.91
CA ASP A 3 12.56 -39.79 15.26
C ASP A 3 11.99 -38.35 15.24
N LEU A 4 10.67 -38.30 15.00
CA LEU A 4 9.84 -37.10 15.02
C LEU A 4 9.08 -37.13 16.34
N GLY A 5 9.46 -36.24 17.24
CA GLY A 5 8.89 -36.08 18.56
C GLY A 5 7.41 -35.70 18.52
N ASP A 6 6.67 -36.39 19.38
CA ASP A 6 5.29 -36.23 19.78
C ASP A 6 5.08 -34.87 20.48
N PHE A 7 4.10 -34.09 20.03
CA PHE A 7 3.61 -32.88 20.70
C PHE A 7 2.19 -33.17 21.21
N SER A 8 2.12 -33.88 22.32
CA SER A 8 0.95 -33.98 23.17
C SER A 8 1.39 -33.63 24.59
N ASP A 9 1.02 -32.43 25.05
CA ASP A 9 0.81 -32.10 26.47
C ASP A 9 0.34 -30.64 26.58
N PHE A 10 -0.96 -30.46 26.81
CA PHE A 10 -1.52 -29.22 27.34
C PHE A 10 -2.40 -29.61 28.52
N ASP A 11 -1.77 -29.74 29.69
CA ASP A 11 -2.46 -29.91 30.96
C ASP A 11 -2.95 -28.56 31.47
N GLY A 12 -4.23 -28.55 31.84
CA GLY A 12 -4.87 -27.43 32.49
C GLY A 12 -4.56 -27.38 33.98
N ASP A 13 -4.70 -26.18 34.55
CA ASP A 13 -4.95 -25.99 35.97
C ASP A 13 -5.72 -24.66 36.17
N ASP A 14 -6.86 -24.80 36.84
CA ASP A 14 -7.66 -23.80 37.57
C ASP A 14 -7.82 -24.41 38.99
N PRO A 15 -8.25 -23.71 40.07
CA PRO A 15 -8.70 -22.31 40.20
C PRO A 15 -8.14 -21.60 41.47
N ASP A 16 -8.49 -20.33 41.71
CA ASP A 16 -8.92 -19.90 43.05
C ASP A 16 -9.67 -18.55 43.07
N SER A 17 -10.68 -18.54 43.95
CA SER A 17 -11.74 -17.56 44.13
C SER A 17 -11.39 -16.38 45.06
N SER A 18 -11.93 -15.20 44.79
CA SER A 18 -12.42 -14.30 45.85
C SER A 18 -13.47 -13.32 45.32
N SER A 19 -14.68 -13.46 45.85
CA SER A 19 -15.80 -12.53 45.78
C SER A 19 -15.60 -11.35 46.73
N ASP A 20 -15.96 -10.13 46.33
CA ASP A 20 -16.64 -9.20 47.24
C ASP A 20 -17.56 -8.22 46.48
N ALA A 21 -18.63 -7.85 47.16
CA ALA A 21 -19.88 -7.35 46.61
C ALA A 21 -20.07 -5.83 46.77
N GLY A 22 -21.01 -5.29 45.97
CA GLY A 22 -22.02 -4.33 46.44
C GLY A 22 -21.83 -2.85 46.09
N GLY A 23 -22.84 -2.27 45.44
CA GLY A 23 -23.02 -0.82 45.37
C GLY A 23 -23.92 -0.34 44.22
N ASP A 24 -25.23 -0.47 44.38
CA ASP A 24 -26.27 0.16 43.56
C ASP A 24 -26.21 1.72 43.60
N GLU A 25 -26.65 2.38 42.53
CA GLU A 25 -27.83 3.28 42.51
C GLU A 25 -27.79 4.42 41.45
N GLN A 26 -28.89 4.48 40.69
CA GLN A 26 -29.65 5.66 40.24
C GLN A 26 -29.17 6.54 39.06
N ALA A 27 -29.82 6.29 37.91
CA ALA A 27 -30.81 7.15 37.21
C ALA A 27 -30.59 8.68 37.09
N GLY A 28 -30.77 9.20 35.87
CA GLY A 28 -31.17 10.61 35.65
C GLY A 28 -31.04 11.13 34.21
N SER A 29 -32.14 11.15 33.48
CA SER A 29 -32.31 11.78 32.16
C SER A 29 -32.52 13.30 32.22
N ALA A 30 -32.04 14.06 31.22
CA ALA A 30 -32.68 15.25 30.61
C ALA A 30 -31.77 15.75 29.46
N ALA A 31 -32.15 15.75 28.18
CA ALA A 31 -33.09 16.63 27.48
C ALA A 31 -32.70 18.13 27.50
N GLY A 32 -32.47 18.73 26.32
CA GLY A 32 -32.72 20.17 26.10
C GLY A 32 -31.77 20.95 25.19
N ASN A 33 -32.14 21.08 23.92
CA ASN A 33 -31.67 22.06 22.94
C ASN A 33 -31.69 23.53 23.44
N GLY A 34 -30.83 24.40 22.87
CA GLY A 34 -31.09 25.85 22.87
C GLY A 34 -29.95 26.73 22.35
N ARG A 35 -30.14 27.31 21.15
CA ARG A 35 -29.24 28.21 20.41
C ARG A 35 -29.06 29.61 21.06
N SER A 36 -27.97 30.27 20.65
CA SER A 36 -27.94 31.61 20.00
C SER A 36 -27.23 32.78 20.72
N ALA A 37 -26.16 33.24 20.04
CA ALA A 37 -25.84 34.64 19.64
C ALA A 37 -25.26 35.69 20.63
N ARG A 38 -24.12 36.23 20.16
CA ARG A 38 -23.69 37.66 20.07
C ARG A 38 -23.48 38.48 21.35
N ALA A 39 -22.28 39.03 21.51
CA ALA A 39 -21.91 40.43 21.18
C ALA A 39 -20.55 40.82 21.80
N ASP A 40 -19.75 41.62 21.09
CA ASP A 40 -18.52 42.32 21.53
C ASP A 40 -18.77 43.25 22.74
N PRO A 41 -17.70 43.74 23.44
CA PRO A 41 -17.16 45.06 23.07
C PRO A 41 -15.64 45.31 23.26
N VAL A 42 -15.12 46.17 22.37
CA VAL A 42 -14.09 47.23 22.43
C VAL A 42 -13.06 47.41 23.60
N SER A 43 -11.80 47.51 23.15
CA SER A 43 -10.76 48.56 23.34
C SER A 43 -10.08 48.87 24.69
N GLU A 44 -8.82 49.32 24.53
CA GLU A 44 -7.92 50.06 25.45
C GLU A 44 -7.12 49.20 26.44
N THR A 45 -5.89 49.48 26.87
CA THR A 45 -4.74 50.35 26.53
C THR A 45 -3.75 50.01 27.64
N GLU A 46 -2.51 49.56 27.41
CA GLU A 46 -1.42 49.81 28.38
C GLU A 46 -0.06 49.98 27.70
N SER A 47 0.47 51.18 27.91
CA SER A 47 1.79 51.69 27.55
C SER A 47 2.79 51.44 28.68
N ALA A 48 4.04 51.14 28.27
CA ALA A 48 5.33 51.70 28.68
C ALA A 48 5.61 52.10 30.15
N THR A 49 6.83 51.76 30.60
CA THR A 49 7.88 52.62 31.24
C THR A 49 8.85 51.72 32.03
N ALA A 50 10.13 52.00 32.29
CA ALA A 50 11.17 52.95 31.86
C ALA A 50 12.49 52.45 32.52
N ALA A 51 13.63 52.42 31.79
CA ALA A 51 14.79 53.31 31.92
C ALA A 51 15.63 53.25 33.22
N SER A 52 16.95 53.04 33.08
CA SER A 52 17.94 54.10 33.33
C SER A 52 19.34 53.76 32.79
N SER A 53 19.95 54.80 32.24
CA SER A 53 21.28 54.93 31.65
C SER A 53 22.25 55.59 32.65
N ALA A 54 23.56 55.46 32.38
CA ALA A 54 24.57 56.44 32.81
C ALA A 54 25.69 56.54 31.76
N ASP A 55 25.93 57.78 31.34
CA ASP A 55 26.81 58.30 30.30
C ASP A 55 28.32 58.33 30.64
N GLY A 56 29.15 58.60 29.62
CA GLY A 56 30.35 59.44 29.78
C GLY A 56 31.47 59.32 28.74
N ASP A 57 31.69 60.42 27.98
CA ASP A 57 32.85 60.83 27.15
C ASP A 57 33.12 60.13 25.79
N GLY A 58 33.38 60.80 24.66
CA GLY A 58 33.53 62.23 24.34
C GLY A 58 34.13 62.38 22.92
N VAL A 59 33.52 63.26 22.09
CA VAL A 59 34.03 64.18 21.03
C VAL A 59 35.45 63.98 20.45
N ASP A 60 35.82 64.30 19.21
CA ASP A 60 35.24 64.89 17.98
C ASP A 60 36.34 64.82 16.90
N ALA A 61 35.97 64.88 15.61
CA ALA A 61 36.49 65.84 14.61
C ALA A 61 36.55 65.28 13.17
N ASP A 62 35.61 65.77 12.36
CA ASP A 62 35.77 66.41 11.05
C ASP A 62 36.55 65.70 9.92
N ARG A 63 35.82 65.39 8.83
CA ARG A 63 35.68 66.31 7.68
C ARG A 63 34.82 65.68 6.57
N ASP A 64 33.74 66.37 6.24
CA ASP A 64 33.06 66.31 4.94
C ASP A 64 33.93 66.98 3.87
N ASP A 65 33.85 66.49 2.62
CA ASP A 65 33.09 67.16 1.55
C ASP A 65 33.68 66.97 0.15
N ASP A 66 32.73 66.79 -0.77
CA ASP A 66 32.71 67.23 -2.16
C ASP A 66 33.57 66.56 -3.23
N SER A 67 33.31 66.99 -4.46
CA SER A 67 32.79 66.15 -5.51
C SER A 67 33.55 66.31 -6.81
N SER A 68 33.13 65.47 -7.76
CA SER A 68 32.99 65.79 -9.18
C SER A 68 34.15 65.48 -10.15
N THR A 69 33.67 65.14 -11.35
CA THR A 69 34.28 65.23 -12.68
C THR A 69 35.26 64.15 -13.12
N GLY A 70 34.87 63.49 -14.20
CA GLY A 70 35.73 62.62 -14.99
C GLY A 70 36.45 63.35 -16.13
N VAL A 71 37.06 62.48 -16.93
CA VAL A 71 37.52 62.59 -18.32
C VAL A 71 39.05 62.59 -18.52
N THR A 72 39.46 61.55 -19.26
CA THR A 72 40.60 61.38 -20.17
C THR A 72 41.99 60.98 -19.65
N GLY A 73 42.34 59.71 -19.93
CA GLY A 73 43.30 59.38 -20.99
C GLY A 73 44.62 58.75 -20.55
N GLY A 74 44.92 57.53 -21.04
CA GLY A 74 46.31 57.03 -21.08
C GLY A 74 46.51 55.52 -20.98
N ALA A 75 46.26 54.83 -22.08
CA ALA A 75 46.79 53.54 -22.55
C ALA A 75 47.69 52.65 -21.64
N GLY A 76 47.29 51.36 -21.56
CA GLY A 76 48.15 50.25 -22.00
C GLY A 76 48.68 49.31 -20.92
N ALA A 77 48.03 48.15 -20.75
CA ALA A 77 48.70 46.83 -20.74
C ALA A 77 47.64 45.74 -20.58
N THR A 78 47.60 44.84 -21.57
CA THR A 78 46.91 43.55 -21.62
C THR A 78 47.38 42.63 -20.50
N ASP A 79 46.45 41.98 -19.79
CA ASP A 79 46.70 40.64 -19.26
C ASP A 79 45.38 39.85 -19.21
N ASP A 80 45.46 38.64 -19.71
CA ASP A 80 44.38 37.74 -20.08
C ASP A 80 43.63 37.24 -18.83
N GLY A 81 42.36 37.60 -18.72
CA GLY A 81 41.42 36.88 -17.87
C GLY A 81 41.01 35.61 -18.58
N ASP A 82 41.63 34.48 -18.21
CA ASP A 82 41.17 33.14 -18.54
C ASP A 82 39.70 32.99 -18.13
N ASP A 83 38.81 33.17 -19.10
CA ASP A 83 37.43 32.68 -19.06
C ASP A 83 37.53 31.15 -19.01
N LEU A 84 37.55 30.58 -17.81
CA LEU A 84 37.30 29.16 -17.59
C LEU A 84 35.82 28.88 -17.92
N GLN A 85 35.51 28.84 -19.22
CA GLN A 85 34.28 28.27 -19.73
C GLN A 85 34.32 26.77 -19.44
N PHE A 86 33.51 26.34 -18.48
CA PHE A 86 33.21 24.92 -18.31
C PHE A 86 32.45 24.47 -19.56
N ASP A 87 33.09 23.67 -20.40
CA ASP A 87 32.42 22.98 -21.49
C ASP A 87 31.42 22.00 -20.87
N ASP A 88 30.12 22.31 -20.97
CA ASP A 88 29.06 21.34 -20.74
C ASP A 88 29.26 20.18 -21.72
N TYR A 89 29.65 19.02 -21.19
CA TYR A 89 29.74 17.81 -21.97
C TYR A 89 28.32 17.34 -22.32
N ASP A 90 27.85 17.76 -23.49
CA ASP A 90 26.62 17.27 -24.10
C ASP A 90 26.87 15.84 -24.65
N ALA A 91 26.98 14.89 -23.73
CA ALA A 91 27.06 13.48 -24.05
C ALA A 91 25.65 12.97 -24.31
N ASP A 92 25.20 13.03 -25.55
CA ASP A 92 24.03 12.28 -26.00
C ASP A 92 24.32 10.77 -25.85
N PRO A 93 23.57 10.03 -25.02
CA PRO A 93 23.79 8.59 -24.84
C PRO A 93 23.57 7.86 -26.18
N VAL A 94 24.62 7.22 -26.67
CA VAL A 94 24.57 6.41 -27.91
C VAL A 94 24.09 5.01 -27.56
N GLY A 95 22.79 4.75 -27.67
CA GLY A 95 22.23 3.40 -27.53
C GLY A 95 20.70 3.32 -27.51
N ASP A 96 20.15 2.22 -28.03
CA ASP A 96 18.74 1.83 -27.86
C ASP A 96 18.55 1.20 -26.46
N GLU A 97 18.73 1.99 -25.40
CA GLU A 97 18.63 1.48 -24.03
C GLU A 97 17.19 1.06 -23.70
N ARG A 98 16.93 -0.25 -23.68
CA ARG A 98 15.65 -0.82 -23.25
C ARG A 98 15.73 -1.19 -21.77
N GLY A 99 15.20 -0.32 -20.91
CA GLY A 99 15.16 -0.53 -19.46
C GLY A 99 14.80 0.74 -18.71
N LEU A 100 14.52 0.62 -17.41
CA LEU A 100 14.30 1.75 -16.51
C LEU A 100 15.62 2.33 -15.97
N GLY A 101 16.68 1.52 -15.95
CA GLY A 101 17.91 1.83 -15.24
C GLY A 101 18.85 0.64 -15.13
N ALA A 102 19.78 0.70 -14.16
CA ALA A 102 20.76 -0.36 -13.93
C ALA A 102 21.07 -0.56 -12.43
N ILE A 103 21.46 -1.78 -12.05
CA ILE A 103 21.89 -2.11 -10.69
C ILE A 103 23.12 -1.28 -10.30
N ALA A 104 22.99 -0.55 -9.20
CA ALA A 104 24.02 0.29 -8.64
C ALA A 104 24.74 -0.40 -7.48
N VAL A 105 26.06 -0.15 -7.37
CA VAL A 105 26.93 -0.73 -6.33
C VAL A 105 27.40 0.32 -5.32
N SER A 106 27.16 1.61 -5.60
CA SER A 106 27.76 2.75 -4.88
C SER A 106 27.51 2.76 -3.37
N GLN A 107 26.41 2.14 -2.90
CA GLN A 107 26.05 2.06 -1.48
C GLN A 107 26.02 0.61 -0.96
N GLY A 108 26.73 -0.29 -1.65
CA GLY A 108 26.72 -1.72 -1.38
C GLY A 108 25.71 -2.47 -2.24
N LEU A 109 26.13 -3.63 -2.72
CA LEU A 109 25.27 -4.56 -3.44
C LEU A 109 25.32 -5.90 -2.71
N ARG A 110 24.23 -6.25 -2.04
CA ARG A 110 24.16 -7.39 -1.12
C ARG A 110 22.79 -8.04 -1.14
N VAL A 111 22.79 -9.37 -1.09
CA VAL A 111 21.62 -10.19 -0.76
C VAL A 111 21.91 -10.91 0.56
N SER A 112 20.91 -11.00 1.42
CA SER A 112 21.00 -11.61 2.75
C SER A 112 19.67 -12.32 3.05
N GLU A 113 19.71 -13.39 3.86
CA GLU A 113 18.49 -14.05 4.36
C GLU A 113 17.66 -13.12 5.25
N ASP A 114 18.36 -12.25 6.00
CA ASP A 114 17.76 -11.13 6.71
C ASP A 114 17.47 -9.99 5.71
N SER A 115 16.18 -9.68 5.52
CA SER A 115 15.70 -8.65 4.59
C SER A 115 16.29 -7.27 4.89
N ASP A 116 16.48 -6.95 6.18
CA ASP A 116 16.99 -5.64 6.61
C ASP A 116 18.47 -5.45 6.26
N ARG A 117 19.16 -6.55 5.91
CA ARG A 117 20.56 -6.56 5.48
C ARG A 117 20.72 -6.74 3.97
N THR A 118 19.62 -6.89 3.24
CA THR A 118 19.63 -6.89 1.78
C THR A 118 19.74 -5.44 1.29
N ALA A 119 20.72 -5.18 0.43
CA ALA A 119 20.96 -3.87 -0.15
C ALA A 119 21.04 -4.02 -1.66
N LEU A 120 19.92 -3.79 -2.33
CA LEU A 120 19.80 -3.83 -3.78
C LEU A 120 19.21 -2.50 -4.24
N ARG A 121 20.00 -1.72 -4.97
CA ARG A 121 19.60 -0.40 -5.48
C ARG A 121 19.77 -0.34 -6.99
N ALA A 122 18.88 0.38 -7.64
CA ALA A 122 18.96 0.67 -9.07
C ALA A 122 19.02 2.17 -9.30
N PHE A 123 19.96 2.61 -10.13
CA PHE A 123 19.92 3.96 -10.68
C PHE A 123 18.88 4.00 -11.79
N VAL A 124 17.96 4.95 -11.75
CA VAL A 124 16.89 5.15 -12.73
C VAL A 124 17.25 6.32 -13.64
N THR A 125 17.21 6.10 -14.94
CA THR A 125 17.55 7.15 -15.91
C THR A 125 16.48 8.23 -15.94
N ALA A 126 16.87 9.47 -16.27
CA ALA A 126 15.99 10.65 -16.21
C ALA A 126 14.67 10.44 -16.97
N GLY A 127 14.73 9.91 -18.20
CA GLY A 127 13.53 9.65 -19.01
C GLY A 127 12.58 8.57 -18.48
N ASN A 128 12.96 7.82 -17.44
CA ASN A 128 12.15 6.73 -16.88
C ASN A 128 11.61 7.02 -15.47
N ARG A 129 11.92 8.18 -14.87
CA ARG A 129 11.57 8.48 -13.48
C ARG A 129 10.06 8.50 -13.23
N GLU A 130 9.29 9.06 -14.16
CA GLU A 130 7.82 9.07 -14.08
C GLU A 130 7.20 7.66 -14.16
N ARG A 131 7.93 6.72 -14.77
CA ARG A 131 7.49 5.32 -14.92
C ARG A 131 7.74 4.49 -13.68
N VAL A 132 8.47 5.00 -12.69
CA VAL A 132 8.85 4.28 -11.47
C VAL A 132 7.94 4.72 -10.31
N ARG A 133 7.41 3.74 -9.56
CA ARG A 133 6.57 3.98 -8.38
C ARG A 133 6.81 2.90 -7.32
N LEU A 134 6.59 3.25 -6.06
CA LEU A 134 6.61 2.28 -4.96
C LEU A 134 5.64 1.13 -5.25
N GLY A 135 6.08 -0.09 -4.97
CA GLY A 135 5.34 -1.34 -5.19
C GLY A 135 5.38 -1.88 -6.62
N LYS A 136 5.96 -1.17 -7.60
CA LYS A 136 6.12 -1.71 -8.95
C LYS A 136 7.04 -2.94 -8.95
N TYR A 137 6.72 -3.88 -9.83
CA TYR A 137 7.51 -5.11 -10.01
C TYR A 137 8.49 -4.94 -11.16
N LEU A 138 9.72 -5.38 -10.93
CA LEU A 138 10.85 -5.27 -11.86
C LEU A 138 11.45 -6.65 -12.12
N VAL A 139 12.12 -6.76 -13.27
CA VAL A 139 12.95 -7.91 -13.63
C VAL A 139 14.38 -7.45 -13.88
N VAL A 140 15.35 -8.20 -13.36
CA VAL A 140 16.78 -7.92 -13.51
C VAL A 140 17.47 -9.20 -13.97
N PRO A 141 18.35 -9.17 -14.97
CA PRO A 141 19.16 -10.33 -15.33
C PRO A 141 19.91 -10.89 -14.12
N TYR A 142 19.79 -12.19 -13.93
CA TYR A 142 20.40 -12.93 -12.85
C TYR A 142 21.41 -13.93 -13.43
N PRO A 143 22.34 -14.49 -12.64
CA PRO A 143 23.22 -15.56 -13.12
C PRO A 143 22.44 -16.70 -13.79
N ASP A 144 23.11 -17.46 -14.65
CA ASP A 144 22.58 -18.68 -15.29
C ASP A 144 21.36 -18.44 -16.22
N ASP A 145 21.30 -17.27 -16.88
CA ASP A 145 20.21 -16.84 -17.79
C ASP A 145 18.83 -16.78 -17.12
N GLU A 146 18.82 -16.60 -15.79
CA GLU A 146 17.63 -16.43 -14.98
C GLU A 146 17.25 -14.95 -14.80
N LEU A 147 16.08 -14.68 -14.22
CA LEU A 147 15.61 -13.33 -13.91
C LEU A 147 15.37 -13.17 -12.41
N LEU A 148 15.90 -12.12 -11.82
CA LEU A 148 15.57 -11.70 -10.47
C LEU A 148 14.31 -10.83 -10.51
N PHE A 149 13.24 -11.32 -9.89
CA PHE A 149 11.98 -10.61 -9.74
C PHE A 149 12.01 -9.77 -8.45
N CYS A 150 11.88 -8.46 -8.59
CA CYS A 150 11.98 -7.50 -7.50
C CYS A 150 10.72 -6.64 -7.37
N ARG A 151 10.56 -6.02 -6.21
CA ARG A 151 9.59 -4.95 -5.96
C ARG A 151 10.31 -3.68 -5.52
N ILE A 152 9.83 -2.52 -5.98
CA ILE A 152 10.34 -1.23 -5.51
C ILE A 152 9.77 -0.94 -4.11
N VAL A 153 10.64 -0.79 -3.12
CA VAL A 153 10.26 -0.50 -1.73
C VAL A 153 10.65 0.90 -1.26
N GLY A 154 11.56 1.55 -1.98
CA GLY A 154 11.99 2.91 -1.70
C GLY A 154 12.36 3.66 -2.97
N LEU A 155 12.18 4.98 -2.95
CA LEU A 155 12.62 5.90 -4.00
C LEU A 155 13.32 7.08 -3.34
N GLU A 156 14.49 7.44 -3.87
CA GLU A 156 15.36 8.43 -3.28
C GLU A 156 16.02 9.28 -4.37
N TYR A 157 16.01 10.60 -4.20
CA TYR A 157 16.95 11.47 -4.89
C TYR A 157 18.23 11.56 -4.07
N ALA A 158 19.27 10.83 -4.48
CA ALA A 158 20.59 10.89 -3.87
C ALA A 158 21.42 11.98 -4.54
N GLN A 159 22.03 12.85 -3.72
CA GLN A 159 22.97 13.85 -4.21
C GLN A 159 24.30 13.20 -4.58
N GLU A 160 24.88 13.58 -5.71
CA GLU A 160 26.21 13.13 -6.12
C GLU A 160 27.33 13.85 -5.36
N PHE A 161 27.09 15.11 -4.98
CA PHE A 161 28.00 15.94 -4.19
C PHE A 161 27.23 16.52 -3.01
N GLN A 162 27.86 16.59 -1.82
CA GLN A 162 27.28 17.23 -0.64
C GLN A 162 27.10 18.74 -0.90
N ALA A 163 25.98 19.12 -1.50
CA ALA A 163 25.58 20.50 -1.69
C ALA A 163 24.40 20.77 -0.75
N ASP A 164 24.50 21.79 0.09
CA ASP A 164 23.43 22.20 0.98
C ASP A 164 22.35 22.95 0.19
N ASP A 165 21.47 22.20 -0.47
CA ASP A 165 20.29 22.69 -1.19
C ASP A 165 19.12 23.01 -0.25
N ALA A 166 19.20 22.60 1.02
CA ALA A 166 18.20 22.83 2.06
C ALA A 166 18.35 24.19 2.78
N THR A 167 18.70 25.24 2.04
CA THR A 167 18.78 26.61 2.57
C THR A 167 17.59 27.47 2.13
N GLU A 168 17.26 28.50 2.92
CA GLU A 168 16.16 29.44 2.58
C GLU A 168 16.39 30.13 1.22
N ILE A 169 17.64 30.40 0.87
CA ILE A 169 18.00 31.05 -0.40
C ILE A 169 17.75 30.11 -1.58
N HIS A 170 18.16 28.84 -1.47
CA HIS A 170 17.92 27.82 -2.48
C HIS A 170 16.41 27.55 -2.65
N ALA A 171 15.68 27.42 -1.54
CA ALA A 171 14.22 27.24 -1.55
C ALA A 171 13.49 28.43 -2.22
N ARG A 172 13.81 29.67 -1.84
CA ARG A 172 13.18 30.87 -2.45
C ARG A 172 13.53 31.02 -3.93
N ARG A 173 14.73 30.60 -4.35
CA ARG A 173 15.12 30.60 -5.77
C ARG A 173 14.37 29.52 -6.54
N ALA A 174 14.22 28.31 -5.98
CA ALA A 174 13.45 27.24 -6.59
C ALA A 174 11.96 27.60 -6.75
N MET A 175 11.34 28.20 -5.72
CA MET A 175 9.94 28.65 -5.78
C MET A 175 9.65 29.73 -6.82
N ARG A 176 10.68 30.47 -7.25
CA ARG A 176 10.56 31.51 -8.28
C ARG A 176 10.86 31.00 -9.68
N ARG A 177 11.54 29.87 -9.81
CA ARG A 177 11.80 29.24 -11.10
C ARG A 177 10.54 28.51 -11.58
N PRO A 178 10.22 28.55 -12.88
CA PRO A 178 9.27 27.63 -13.47
C PRO A 178 9.67 26.18 -13.16
N ALA A 179 8.68 25.30 -12.92
CA ALA A 179 8.93 23.89 -12.62
C ALA A 179 9.74 23.18 -13.73
N ASP A 180 9.63 23.68 -14.96
CA ASP A 180 10.27 23.11 -16.15
C ASP A 180 11.77 23.48 -16.28
N GLU A 181 12.29 24.38 -15.44
CA GLU A 181 13.72 24.77 -15.40
C GLU A 181 14.54 23.96 -14.37
N PHE A 182 13.93 22.96 -13.72
CA PHE A 182 14.65 22.08 -12.81
C PHE A 182 15.38 20.99 -13.59
N GLU A 183 16.71 21.06 -13.62
CA GLU A 183 17.54 20.04 -14.27
C GLU A 183 17.69 18.81 -13.39
N GLU A 184 16.75 17.90 -13.56
CA GLU A 184 16.69 16.61 -12.90
C GLU A 184 17.95 15.74 -13.05
N ARG A 185 18.81 16.03 -14.05
CA ARG A 185 20.04 15.29 -14.36
C ARG A 185 21.10 15.42 -13.25
N ASP A 186 21.04 16.48 -12.44
CA ASP A 186 22.02 16.75 -11.36
C ASP A 186 21.87 15.82 -10.15
N PHE A 187 20.75 15.08 -10.06
CA PHE A 187 20.47 14.18 -8.96
C PHE A 187 20.45 12.73 -9.42
N LYS A 188 20.96 11.83 -8.58
CA LYS A 188 20.85 10.39 -8.79
C LYS A 188 19.50 9.92 -8.28
N PHE A 189 18.59 9.58 -9.19
CA PHE A 189 17.33 8.95 -8.78
C PHE A 189 17.56 7.46 -8.56
N MET A 190 17.41 7.02 -7.31
CA MET A 190 17.68 5.67 -6.85
C MET A 190 16.38 4.97 -6.47
N ALA A 191 16.23 3.73 -6.92
CA ALA A 191 15.17 2.83 -6.48
C ALA A 191 15.76 1.75 -5.57
N GLU A 192 15.19 1.59 -4.38
CA GLU A 192 15.48 0.48 -3.49
C GLU A 192 14.61 -0.72 -3.85
N LEU A 193 15.25 -1.87 -4.05
CA LEU A 193 14.64 -3.07 -4.59
C LEU A 193 14.63 -4.17 -3.53
N GLU A 194 13.44 -4.71 -3.27
CA GLU A 194 13.26 -5.93 -2.50
C GLU A 194 13.21 -7.13 -3.46
N PRO A 195 14.19 -8.05 -3.43
CA PRO A 195 14.18 -9.23 -4.28
C PRO A 195 13.19 -10.26 -3.72
N ILE A 196 12.22 -10.69 -4.54
CA ILE A 196 11.13 -11.59 -4.14
C ILE A 196 11.45 -13.03 -4.51
N ALA A 197 11.93 -13.24 -5.74
CA ALA A 197 12.18 -14.57 -6.28
C ALA A 197 13.14 -14.53 -7.46
N VAL A 198 13.76 -15.68 -7.75
CA VAL A 198 14.47 -15.94 -9.00
C VAL A 198 13.54 -16.74 -9.90
N LEU A 199 13.35 -16.26 -11.13
CA LEU A 199 12.56 -16.89 -12.18
C LEU A 199 13.49 -17.60 -13.16
N PHE A 200 13.21 -18.86 -13.44
CA PHE A 200 14.00 -19.67 -14.36
C PHE A 200 13.08 -20.55 -15.20
N SER A 201 13.49 -20.89 -16.42
CA SER A 201 12.76 -21.81 -17.27
C SER A 201 13.25 -23.24 -16.99
N ASP A 202 12.31 -24.15 -16.79
CA ASP A 202 12.55 -25.58 -16.60
C ASP A 202 11.53 -26.36 -17.44
N ASP A 203 12.01 -27.13 -18.40
CA ASP A 203 11.19 -27.84 -19.41
C ASP A 203 10.15 -26.96 -20.15
N GLY A 204 10.45 -25.66 -20.31
CA GLY A 204 9.58 -24.69 -20.98
C GLY A 204 8.59 -23.99 -20.05
N ASP A 205 8.47 -24.43 -18.80
CA ASP A 205 7.65 -23.79 -17.77
C ASP A 205 8.47 -22.78 -16.98
N LEU A 206 7.88 -21.64 -16.66
CA LEU A 206 8.52 -20.65 -15.80
C LEU A 206 8.32 -21.04 -14.33
N LYS A 207 9.40 -21.27 -13.61
CA LYS A 207 9.40 -21.64 -12.19
C LYS A 207 10.07 -20.55 -11.34
N ARG A 208 9.85 -20.62 -10.02
CA ARG A 208 10.49 -19.73 -9.05
C ARG A 208 11.28 -20.47 -8.00
N ARG A 209 12.36 -19.84 -7.53
CA ARG A 209 13.15 -20.27 -6.37
C ARG A 209 13.57 -19.08 -5.52
N MET A 210 14.09 -19.35 -4.33
CA MET A 210 14.65 -18.32 -3.45
C MET A 210 15.91 -17.71 -4.05
N VAL A 211 16.15 -16.46 -3.68
CA VAL A 211 17.33 -15.69 -4.10
C VAL A 211 18.54 -16.18 -3.32
N ASP A 212 19.58 -16.60 -4.04
CA ASP A 212 20.75 -17.29 -3.47
C ASP A 212 22.08 -16.62 -3.83
N ARG A 213 22.06 -15.68 -4.75
CA ARG A 213 23.21 -14.94 -5.28
C ARG A 213 22.90 -13.45 -5.42
N VAL A 214 23.96 -12.70 -5.63
CA VAL A 214 23.88 -11.26 -5.90
C VAL A 214 23.81 -11.04 -7.42
N PRO A 215 22.88 -10.20 -7.93
CA PRO A 215 22.85 -9.87 -9.36
C PRO A 215 24.15 -9.17 -9.79
N LYS A 216 24.45 -9.16 -11.10
CA LYS A 216 25.66 -8.49 -11.58
C LYS A 216 25.55 -6.97 -11.40
N PRO A 217 26.65 -6.29 -11.02
CA PRO A 217 26.74 -4.83 -11.15
C PRO A 217 26.35 -4.37 -12.54
N GLN A 218 25.65 -3.24 -12.63
CA GLN A 218 25.20 -2.62 -13.89
C GLN A 218 24.22 -3.48 -14.71
N ALA A 219 23.68 -4.58 -14.15
CA ALA A 219 22.61 -5.32 -14.80
C ALA A 219 21.41 -4.39 -15.06
N THR A 220 20.90 -4.40 -16.30
CA THR A 220 19.77 -3.57 -16.71
C THR A 220 18.51 -3.96 -15.95
N VAL A 221 17.77 -2.95 -15.49
CA VAL A 221 16.52 -3.15 -14.74
C VAL A 221 15.35 -2.88 -15.67
N GLY A 222 14.48 -3.87 -15.85
CA GLY A 222 13.28 -3.78 -16.67
C GLY A 222 12.00 -3.75 -15.83
N GLU A 223 10.95 -3.13 -16.35
CA GLU A 223 9.60 -3.26 -15.78
C GLU A 223 9.07 -4.67 -16.03
N ALA A 224 8.52 -5.33 -15.01
CA ALA A 224 7.82 -6.58 -15.20
C ALA A 224 6.50 -6.29 -15.93
N THR A 225 6.41 -6.67 -17.20
CA THR A 225 5.23 -6.43 -18.06
C THR A 225 4.59 -7.72 -18.55
N ASP A 226 5.21 -8.86 -18.26
CA ASP A 226 4.70 -10.19 -18.59
C ASP A 226 3.86 -10.74 -17.42
N ALA A 227 2.61 -11.08 -17.70
CA ALA A 227 1.69 -11.62 -16.71
C ALA A 227 2.20 -12.94 -16.10
N THR A 228 2.84 -13.79 -16.89
CA THR A 228 3.42 -15.07 -16.47
C THR A 228 4.56 -14.85 -15.49
N GLN A 229 5.46 -13.90 -15.78
CA GLN A 229 6.56 -13.54 -14.88
C GLN A 229 6.04 -13.01 -13.55
N ILE A 230 5.03 -12.13 -13.59
CA ILE A 230 4.45 -11.55 -12.38
C ILE A 230 3.71 -12.61 -11.55
N LYS A 231 2.85 -13.43 -12.17
CA LYS A 231 2.15 -14.51 -11.46
C LYS A 231 3.12 -15.51 -10.86
N THR A 232 4.12 -15.95 -11.62
CA THR A 232 5.16 -16.87 -11.14
C THR A 232 5.95 -16.23 -10.00
N GLY A 233 6.44 -15.01 -10.17
CA GLY A 233 7.21 -14.28 -9.16
C GLY A 233 6.46 -14.03 -7.86
N LEU A 234 5.14 -13.82 -7.93
CA LEU A 234 4.28 -13.66 -6.76
C LEU A 234 3.68 -14.96 -6.22
N LYS A 235 3.96 -16.11 -6.87
CA LYS A 235 3.34 -17.41 -6.55
C LYS A 235 1.80 -17.35 -6.61
N ILE A 236 1.27 -16.58 -7.56
CA ILE A 236 -0.16 -16.53 -7.85
C ILE A 236 -0.49 -17.69 -8.80
N PRO A 237 -1.42 -18.58 -8.45
CA PRO A 237 -1.81 -19.68 -9.33
C PRO A 237 -2.55 -19.19 -10.57
N GLU A 238 -2.49 -19.96 -11.65
CA GLU A 238 -3.19 -19.63 -12.90
C GLU A 238 -4.70 -19.77 -12.77
N ALA A 239 -5.15 -20.80 -12.04
CA ALA A 239 -6.54 -21.09 -11.73
C ALA A 239 -6.76 -21.10 -10.20
N GLY A 240 -8.01 -20.94 -9.79
CA GLY A 240 -8.38 -20.89 -8.38
C GLY A 240 -9.43 -19.82 -8.09
N VAL A 241 -9.53 -19.43 -6.82
CA VAL A 241 -10.54 -18.48 -6.32
C VAL A 241 -10.09 -17.06 -6.56
N PHE A 242 -10.85 -16.29 -7.33
CA PHE A 242 -10.56 -14.89 -7.62
C PHE A 242 -10.76 -14.01 -6.37
N LEU A 243 -9.75 -13.20 -6.02
CA LEU A 243 -9.86 -12.22 -4.93
C LEU A 243 -9.95 -10.77 -5.44
N GLY A 244 -9.50 -10.52 -6.65
CA GLY A 244 -9.38 -9.18 -7.21
C GLY A 244 -8.30 -9.10 -8.28
N HIS A 245 -8.01 -7.88 -8.72
CA HIS A 245 -6.89 -7.62 -9.64
C HIS A 245 -5.71 -7.05 -8.87
N LEU A 246 -4.50 -7.51 -9.20
CA LEU A 246 -3.26 -6.99 -8.63
C LEU A 246 -3.18 -5.48 -8.87
N SER A 247 -2.86 -4.71 -7.83
CA SER A 247 -2.73 -3.26 -7.91
C SER A 247 -1.53 -2.75 -7.12
N VAL A 248 -1.02 -1.59 -7.55
CA VAL A 248 0.10 -0.88 -6.94
C VAL A 248 -0.33 0.56 -6.75
N GLY A 249 -0.35 1.06 -5.51
CA GLY A 249 -0.83 2.43 -5.21
C GLY A 249 -2.30 2.67 -5.59
N GLY A 250 -3.13 1.63 -5.62
CA GLY A 250 -4.54 1.69 -6.04
C GLY A 250 -4.75 1.57 -7.56
N GLU A 251 -3.68 1.57 -8.36
CA GLU A 251 -3.77 1.38 -9.81
C GLU A 251 -3.56 -0.09 -10.17
N LYS A 252 -4.48 -0.67 -10.97
CA LYS A 252 -4.37 -2.06 -11.42
C LYS A 252 -3.11 -2.24 -12.26
N VAL A 253 -2.34 -3.28 -11.98
CA VAL A 253 -1.22 -3.69 -12.82
C VAL A 253 -1.75 -4.17 -14.16
N ARG A 254 -1.21 -3.61 -15.25
CA ARG A 254 -1.61 -3.91 -16.61
C ARG A 254 -0.44 -4.46 -17.42
N THR A 255 -0.76 -5.40 -18.29
CA THR A 255 0.18 -6.08 -19.20
C THR A 255 -0.37 -6.02 -20.63
N ALA A 256 0.43 -6.49 -21.59
CA ALA A 256 -0.02 -6.63 -22.99
C ALA A 256 -0.97 -7.82 -23.21
N ALA A 257 -1.23 -8.64 -22.18
CA ALA A 257 -2.12 -9.79 -22.27
C ALA A 257 -3.60 -9.38 -22.43
N ARG A 258 -4.46 -10.37 -22.71
CA ARG A 258 -5.92 -10.20 -22.71
C ARG A 258 -6.52 -11.26 -21.78
N PRO A 259 -7.16 -10.87 -20.66
CA PRO A 259 -7.38 -9.51 -20.16
C PRO A 259 -6.06 -8.77 -19.82
N PRO A 260 -6.03 -7.43 -19.90
CA PRO A 260 -4.81 -6.66 -19.63
C PRO A 260 -4.45 -6.63 -18.15
N THR A 261 -5.39 -6.91 -17.26
CA THR A 261 -5.18 -6.95 -15.81
C THR A 261 -4.74 -8.31 -15.34
N ILE A 262 -3.94 -8.34 -14.27
CA ILE A 262 -3.53 -9.58 -13.62
C ILE A 262 -4.52 -9.87 -12.49
N ASP A 263 -5.20 -11.00 -12.61
CA ASP A 263 -6.04 -11.56 -11.56
C ASP A 263 -5.20 -12.14 -10.43
N TYR A 264 -5.61 -11.86 -9.20
CA TYR A 264 -5.05 -12.42 -7.98
C TYR A 264 -5.96 -13.55 -7.53
N ARG A 265 -5.45 -14.79 -7.54
CA ARG A 265 -6.20 -15.98 -7.17
C ARG A 265 -5.58 -16.69 -5.97
N LEU A 266 -6.42 -17.38 -5.20
CA LEU A 266 -5.98 -18.36 -4.22
C LEU A 266 -6.06 -19.76 -4.79
N LYS A 267 -5.10 -20.60 -4.39
CA LYS A 267 -5.13 -22.02 -4.66
C LYS A 267 -6.30 -22.65 -3.91
N ASP A 268 -7.07 -23.46 -4.63
CA ASP A 268 -8.35 -24.01 -4.20
C ASP A 268 -8.48 -25.48 -4.64
N ASP A 269 -7.41 -26.24 -4.45
CA ASP A 269 -7.33 -27.66 -4.77
C ASP A 269 -6.56 -28.39 -3.66
N TYR A 270 -6.75 -29.71 -3.57
CA TYR A 270 -6.15 -30.56 -2.54
C TYR A 270 -4.72 -31.03 -2.87
N THR A 271 -4.14 -30.64 -4.01
CA THR A 271 -2.85 -31.17 -4.50
C THR A 271 -1.70 -30.86 -3.55
N ASP A 272 -1.71 -29.67 -2.93
CA ASP A 272 -0.69 -29.23 -1.96
C ASP A 272 -1.24 -29.13 -0.52
N GLY A 273 -2.29 -29.91 -0.23
CA GLY A 273 -3.05 -29.91 1.03
C GLY A 273 -4.35 -29.11 0.95
N ASP A 274 -5.03 -28.94 2.09
CA ASP A 274 -6.38 -28.37 2.10
C ASP A 274 -6.47 -26.96 1.49
N PRO A 275 -7.54 -26.65 0.72
CA PRO A 275 -7.84 -25.31 0.26
C PRO A 275 -7.74 -24.27 1.38
N LEU A 276 -7.14 -23.12 1.07
CA LEU A 276 -6.78 -22.12 2.08
C LEU A 276 -7.99 -21.60 2.89
N VAL A 277 -9.17 -21.60 2.29
CA VAL A 277 -10.42 -21.17 2.95
C VAL A 277 -10.73 -22.00 4.20
N PHE A 278 -10.34 -23.28 4.22
CA PHE A 278 -10.62 -24.20 5.32
C PHE A 278 -9.62 -24.11 6.47
N ARG A 279 -8.53 -23.32 6.32
CA ARG A 279 -7.51 -23.12 7.37
C ARG A 279 -7.77 -21.89 8.25
N HIS A 280 -8.98 -21.34 8.19
CA HIS A 280 -9.42 -20.06 8.77
C HIS A 280 -8.87 -18.82 8.05
N THR A 281 -9.73 -17.82 7.83
CA THR A 281 -9.40 -16.57 7.14
C THR A 281 -9.82 -15.38 8.00
N LEU A 282 -8.95 -14.38 8.15
CA LEU A 282 -9.25 -13.11 8.82
C LEU A 282 -9.29 -11.97 7.80
N VAL A 283 -10.43 -11.29 7.69
CA VAL A 283 -10.57 -10.05 6.91
C VAL A 283 -10.63 -8.87 7.88
N ALA A 284 -9.59 -8.04 7.89
CA ALA A 284 -9.45 -6.91 8.81
C ALA A 284 -9.20 -5.59 8.07
N GLY A 285 -9.64 -4.49 8.66
CA GLY A 285 -9.52 -3.14 8.09
C GLY A 285 -10.37 -2.12 8.85
N GLY A 286 -10.03 -0.84 8.72
CA GLY A 286 -10.76 0.27 9.37
C GLY A 286 -12.23 0.38 8.92
N THR A 287 -13.01 1.21 9.60
CA THR A 287 -14.38 1.54 9.15
C THR A 287 -14.35 2.16 7.76
N GLY A 288 -15.25 1.75 6.86
CA GLY A 288 -15.30 2.25 5.49
C GLY A 288 -14.24 1.70 4.54
N SER A 289 -13.34 0.81 4.99
CA SER A 289 -12.31 0.20 4.13
C SER A 289 -12.83 -0.86 3.13
N GLY A 290 -14.13 -1.15 3.15
CA GLY A 290 -14.75 -2.11 2.23
C GLY A 290 -14.66 -3.58 2.65
N LYS A 291 -14.48 -3.90 3.94
CA LYS A 291 -14.44 -5.28 4.46
C LYS A 291 -15.60 -6.14 3.95
N THR A 292 -16.84 -5.73 4.22
CA THR A 292 -18.03 -6.47 3.80
C THR A 292 -18.13 -6.59 2.29
N HIS A 293 -17.78 -5.53 1.55
CA HIS A 293 -17.75 -5.57 0.09
C HIS A 293 -16.76 -6.62 -0.43
N ALA A 294 -15.54 -6.67 0.12
CA ALA A 294 -14.55 -7.68 -0.23
C ALA A 294 -15.02 -9.08 0.16
N SER A 295 -15.47 -9.27 1.41
CA SER A 295 -15.94 -10.57 1.90
C SER A 295 -17.08 -11.14 1.06
N LYS A 296 -18.10 -10.34 0.73
CA LYS A 296 -19.21 -10.78 -0.15
C LYS A 296 -18.68 -11.28 -1.49
N ASN A 297 -17.77 -10.55 -2.12
CA ASN A 297 -17.23 -10.94 -3.43
C ASN A 297 -16.36 -12.19 -3.39
N ILE A 298 -15.62 -12.39 -2.29
CA ILE A 298 -14.87 -13.64 -2.05
C ILE A 298 -15.84 -14.79 -1.86
N LEU A 299 -16.86 -14.64 -1.00
CA LEU A 299 -17.87 -15.65 -0.75
C LEU A 299 -18.63 -16.04 -2.02
N ARG A 300 -18.98 -15.09 -2.90
CA ARG A 300 -19.56 -15.37 -4.22
C ARG A 300 -18.73 -16.33 -5.05
N GLN A 301 -17.40 -16.24 -4.97
CA GLN A 301 -16.55 -17.15 -5.73
C GLN A 301 -16.64 -18.57 -5.20
N TYR A 302 -16.73 -18.76 -3.88
CA TYR A 302 -16.87 -20.07 -3.25
C TYR A 302 -18.26 -20.67 -3.49
N LEU A 303 -19.31 -19.85 -3.38
CA LEU A 303 -20.71 -20.24 -3.62
C LEU A 303 -21.05 -20.45 -5.11
N SER A 304 -20.08 -20.35 -6.01
CA SER A 304 -20.29 -20.61 -7.44
C SER A 304 -20.68 -22.07 -7.68
N GLU A 305 -21.65 -22.31 -8.58
CA GLU A 305 -22.09 -23.65 -8.91
C GLU A 305 -20.96 -24.55 -9.48
N GLU A 306 -19.95 -23.92 -10.08
CA GLU A 306 -18.79 -24.58 -10.67
C GLU A 306 -17.80 -25.09 -9.61
N ARG A 307 -17.99 -24.74 -8.32
CA ARG A 307 -17.11 -25.16 -7.23
C ARG A 307 -17.76 -26.22 -6.37
N SER A 308 -17.09 -27.35 -6.28
CA SER A 308 -17.43 -28.43 -5.37
C SER A 308 -16.17 -29.02 -4.76
N TYR A 309 -16.33 -29.64 -3.60
CA TYR A 309 -15.25 -30.26 -2.84
C TYR A 309 -15.62 -31.70 -2.54
N GLU A 310 -14.67 -32.60 -2.77
CA GLU A 310 -14.80 -34.00 -2.37
C GLU A 310 -14.77 -34.12 -0.84
N MET A 311 -15.70 -34.89 -0.30
CA MET A 311 -15.83 -35.21 1.12
C MET A 311 -15.27 -36.60 1.40
N ASP A 312 -14.93 -36.89 2.65
CA ASP A 312 -14.40 -38.21 3.07
C ASP A 312 -15.33 -39.39 2.76
N ASP A 313 -16.63 -39.14 2.54
CA ASP A 313 -17.63 -40.14 2.16
C ASP A 313 -17.82 -40.29 0.63
N GLY A 314 -16.96 -39.64 -0.16
CA GLY A 314 -16.94 -39.70 -1.63
C GLY A 314 -18.00 -38.84 -2.32
N ARG A 315 -18.74 -38.00 -1.58
CA ARG A 315 -19.63 -37.01 -2.18
C ARG A 315 -18.83 -35.78 -2.61
N GLU A 316 -19.19 -35.21 -3.76
CA GLU A 316 -18.82 -33.83 -4.10
C GLU A 316 -19.93 -32.90 -3.63
N VAL A 317 -19.56 -31.88 -2.84
CA VAL A 317 -20.52 -30.92 -2.27
C VAL A 317 -20.09 -29.49 -2.56
N GLN A 318 -21.07 -28.62 -2.79
CA GLN A 318 -20.85 -27.18 -2.85
C GLN A 318 -20.64 -26.62 -1.44
N THR A 319 -19.91 -25.51 -1.34
CA THR A 319 -19.78 -24.80 -0.06
C THR A 319 -21.10 -24.21 0.38
N ALA A 320 -21.38 -24.29 1.67
CA ALA A 320 -22.43 -23.54 2.33
C ALA A 320 -21.81 -22.49 3.27
N VAL A 321 -22.45 -21.33 3.37
CA VAL A 321 -21.98 -20.23 4.21
C VAL A 321 -23.04 -19.93 5.27
N VAL A 322 -22.63 -19.94 6.54
CA VAL A 322 -23.44 -19.43 7.66
C VAL A 322 -22.78 -18.16 8.17
N GLN A 323 -23.49 -17.04 8.05
CA GLN A 323 -22.99 -15.73 8.44
C GLN A 323 -23.72 -15.22 9.68
N PHE A 324 -22.95 -14.87 10.71
CA PHE A 324 -23.45 -14.02 11.79
C PHE A 324 -23.29 -12.56 11.35
N ASP A 325 -24.42 -11.89 11.11
CA ASP A 325 -24.43 -10.57 10.46
C ASP A 325 -25.06 -9.49 11.36
N PRO A 326 -24.30 -8.93 12.31
CA PRO A 326 -24.80 -7.88 13.19
C PRO A 326 -25.02 -6.54 12.49
N GLN A 327 -24.57 -6.38 11.24
CA GLN A 327 -24.70 -5.12 10.49
C GLN A 327 -25.75 -5.20 9.38
N ASP A 328 -26.38 -6.36 9.19
CA ASP A 328 -27.44 -6.59 8.22
C ASP A 328 -27.02 -6.25 6.78
N GLU A 329 -25.80 -6.66 6.41
CA GLU A 329 -25.25 -6.39 5.09
C GLU A 329 -25.24 -7.63 4.19
N TYR A 330 -25.00 -8.84 4.71
CA TYR A 330 -24.77 -10.05 3.92
C TYR A 330 -26.05 -10.65 3.33
N ALA A 331 -27.23 -10.39 3.90
CA ALA A 331 -28.51 -10.79 3.29
C ALA A 331 -28.73 -10.17 1.89
N GLN A 332 -28.08 -9.02 1.62
CA GLN A 332 -28.05 -8.40 0.29
C GLN A 332 -27.34 -9.24 -0.78
N MET A 333 -26.56 -10.27 -0.39
CA MET A 333 -25.99 -11.21 -1.36
C MET A 333 -27.05 -11.96 -2.15
N HIS A 334 -28.29 -12.02 -1.67
CA HIS A 334 -29.43 -12.53 -2.43
C HIS A 334 -29.63 -11.80 -3.76
N ASP A 335 -29.43 -10.49 -3.78
CA ASP A 335 -29.85 -9.65 -4.89
C ASP A 335 -28.72 -9.40 -5.89
N ASP A 336 -29.07 -9.48 -7.17
CA ASP A 336 -28.21 -8.96 -8.24
C ASP A 336 -27.95 -7.47 -8.08
N ASN A 337 -26.76 -7.04 -8.51
CA ASN A 337 -26.45 -5.62 -8.60
C ASN A 337 -27.20 -4.98 -9.79
N PRO A 338 -28.21 -4.13 -9.56
CA PRO A 338 -29.02 -3.54 -10.64
C PRO A 338 -28.21 -2.57 -11.52
N ASP A 339 -27.09 -2.07 -11.02
CA ASP A 339 -26.23 -1.12 -11.74
C ASP A 339 -25.16 -1.83 -12.59
N MET A 340 -25.13 -3.16 -12.60
CA MET A 340 -24.17 -3.92 -13.41
C MET A 340 -24.61 -3.96 -14.88
N ASP A 341 -23.73 -3.47 -15.76
CA ASP A 341 -23.97 -3.51 -17.20
C ASP A 341 -23.55 -4.85 -17.85
N ASP A 342 -24.12 -5.14 -19.03
CA ASP A 342 -23.83 -6.36 -19.81
C ASP A 342 -22.35 -6.47 -20.22
N GLU A 343 -21.64 -5.34 -20.37
CA GLU A 343 -20.22 -5.35 -20.72
C GLU A 343 -19.38 -5.90 -19.56
N THR A 344 -19.70 -5.47 -18.34
CA THR A 344 -19.08 -5.91 -17.10
C THR A 344 -19.40 -7.36 -16.81
N ALA A 345 -20.65 -7.78 -16.96
CA ALA A 345 -21.06 -9.19 -16.81
C ALA A 345 -20.26 -10.09 -17.76
N ARG A 346 -20.24 -9.77 -19.06
CA ARG A 346 -19.46 -10.51 -20.07
C ARG A 346 -17.95 -10.50 -19.80
N ARG A 347 -17.43 -9.44 -19.17
CA ARG A 347 -16.02 -9.41 -18.74
C ARG A 347 -15.79 -10.41 -17.61
N TYR A 348 -16.64 -10.43 -16.59
CA TYR A 348 -16.53 -11.39 -15.49
C TYR A 348 -16.68 -12.83 -15.96
N GLU A 349 -17.62 -13.12 -16.86
CA GLU A 349 -17.74 -14.43 -17.51
C GLU A 349 -16.44 -14.85 -18.22
N ARG A 350 -15.85 -13.97 -19.04
CA ARG A 350 -14.57 -14.25 -19.72
C ARG A 350 -13.40 -14.44 -18.78
N GLU A 351 -13.43 -13.79 -17.62
CA GLU A 351 -12.39 -13.89 -16.59
C GLU A 351 -12.65 -15.07 -15.61
N GLY A 352 -13.76 -15.80 -15.76
CA GLY A 352 -14.15 -16.86 -14.83
C GLY A 352 -14.38 -16.32 -13.41
N VAL A 353 -15.07 -15.19 -13.31
CA VAL A 353 -15.40 -14.51 -12.06
C VAL A 353 -16.90 -14.66 -11.80
N ALA A 354 -17.25 -15.31 -10.68
CA ALA A 354 -18.63 -15.43 -10.24
C ALA A 354 -19.16 -14.05 -9.86
N HIS A 355 -20.37 -13.74 -10.32
CA HIS A 355 -21.03 -12.45 -10.15
C HIS A 355 -22.54 -12.66 -10.07
N GLY A 356 -23.25 -11.64 -9.56
CA GLY A 356 -24.69 -11.72 -9.32
C GLY A 356 -25.07 -12.01 -7.88
N GLY A 357 -26.37 -12.21 -7.67
CA GLY A 357 -26.98 -12.61 -6.41
C GLY A 357 -27.02 -14.13 -6.22
N HIS A 358 -27.27 -14.56 -4.99
CA HIS A 358 -27.47 -15.96 -4.59
C HIS A 358 -28.90 -16.12 -4.07
N ASP A 359 -29.80 -16.54 -4.95
CA ASP A 359 -31.25 -16.60 -4.69
C ASP A 359 -31.65 -17.62 -3.62
N ASP A 360 -30.76 -18.54 -3.27
CA ASP A 360 -30.87 -19.49 -2.15
C ASP A 360 -30.52 -18.88 -0.77
N THR A 361 -30.19 -17.59 -0.71
CA THR A 361 -29.91 -16.89 0.54
C THR A 361 -31.17 -16.81 1.41
N VAL A 362 -31.06 -17.30 2.65
CA VAL A 362 -32.11 -17.21 3.68
C VAL A 362 -31.63 -16.38 4.87
N ALA A 363 -32.38 -15.34 5.22
CA ALA A 363 -32.15 -14.52 6.41
C ALA A 363 -32.90 -15.13 7.61
N LEU A 364 -32.16 -15.70 8.55
CA LEU A 364 -32.73 -16.18 9.81
C LEU A 364 -32.90 -15.00 10.78
N VAL A 365 -34.14 -14.68 11.13
CA VAL A 365 -34.48 -13.49 11.92
C VAL A 365 -34.91 -13.87 13.34
N PRO A 366 -34.21 -13.41 14.40
CA PRO A 366 -34.61 -13.71 15.77
C PRO A 366 -35.91 -12.98 16.13
N LYS A 367 -36.93 -13.72 16.56
CA LYS A 367 -38.20 -13.18 17.03
C LYS A 367 -38.09 -12.76 18.49
N MET A 368 -38.01 -11.45 18.76
CA MET A 368 -38.01 -10.88 20.11
C MET A 368 -39.16 -9.90 20.32
N ALA A 369 -39.82 -9.98 21.48
CA ALA A 369 -40.89 -9.06 21.83
C ALA A 369 -40.38 -7.61 21.86
N GLY A 370 -41.08 -6.71 21.16
CA GLY A 370 -40.71 -5.29 21.08
C GLY A 370 -39.58 -4.96 20.10
N SER A 371 -39.09 -5.93 19.32
CA SER A 371 -38.12 -5.70 18.25
C SER A 371 -38.68 -6.18 16.90
N SER A 372 -38.34 -5.47 15.83
CA SER A 372 -38.71 -5.81 14.46
C SER A 372 -37.46 -5.73 13.59
N TYR A 373 -37.27 -6.72 12.73
CA TYR A 373 -36.22 -6.70 11.72
C TYR A 373 -36.64 -5.81 10.55
N PRO A 374 -35.88 -4.75 10.21
CA PRO A 374 -36.25 -3.86 9.12
C PRO A 374 -36.24 -4.54 7.75
N GLY A 375 -35.21 -5.36 7.46
CA GLY A 375 -35.09 -6.20 6.25
C GLY A 375 -35.29 -5.47 4.91
N ALA A 376 -35.21 -4.14 4.87
CA ALA A 376 -35.66 -3.35 3.73
C ALA A 376 -34.61 -3.23 2.61
N ASN A 377 -33.41 -3.75 2.85
CA ASN A 377 -32.25 -3.63 1.96
C ASN A 377 -31.99 -4.90 1.13
N HIS A 378 -32.79 -5.96 1.26
CA HIS A 378 -32.66 -7.19 0.49
C HIS A 378 -34.03 -7.85 0.21
N ARG A 379 -34.07 -8.80 -0.74
CA ARG A 379 -35.27 -9.62 -1.03
C ARG A 379 -35.19 -11.08 -0.59
N ALA A 380 -34.09 -11.47 0.06
CA ALA A 380 -33.92 -12.81 0.64
C ALA A 380 -35.11 -13.27 1.48
N GLU A 381 -35.41 -14.58 1.45
CA GLU A 381 -36.42 -15.18 2.30
C GLU A 381 -36.09 -14.93 3.77
N GLN A 382 -37.07 -14.43 4.54
CA GLN A 382 -36.92 -14.19 5.97
C GLN A 382 -37.61 -15.29 6.76
N LEU A 383 -36.82 -16.09 7.47
CA LEU A 383 -37.33 -17.14 8.34
C LEU A 383 -37.17 -16.71 9.81
N GLU A 384 -38.30 -16.41 10.45
CA GLU A 384 -38.30 -16.11 11.88
C GLU A 384 -37.95 -17.35 12.70
N PHE A 385 -37.08 -17.20 13.69
CA PHE A 385 -36.80 -18.24 14.67
C PHE A 385 -36.91 -17.70 16.09
N THR A 386 -37.31 -18.57 17.02
CA THR A 386 -37.22 -18.32 18.46
C THR A 386 -36.07 -19.16 19.01
N VAL A 387 -35.25 -18.57 19.88
CA VAL A 387 -34.24 -19.36 20.60
C VAL A 387 -34.77 -19.68 21.99
N PRO A 388 -34.91 -20.95 22.37
CA PRO A 388 -35.15 -21.29 23.77
C PRO A 388 -33.80 -21.24 24.50
N PHE A 389 -33.43 -20.08 25.05
CA PHE A 389 -32.60 -20.06 26.25
C PHE A 389 -33.50 -19.69 27.42
N SER A 390 -33.94 -20.67 28.19
CA SER A 390 -34.23 -20.41 29.60
C SER A 390 -32.87 -20.16 30.27
N CYS A 391 -32.55 -18.90 30.53
CA CYS A 391 -31.48 -18.56 31.45
C CYS A 391 -31.94 -19.02 32.84
N LEU A 392 -31.59 -20.25 33.23
CA LEU A 392 -31.81 -20.73 34.58
C LEU A 392 -30.86 -19.97 35.48
N LEU A 393 -31.32 -18.86 36.03
CA LEU A 393 -30.71 -18.25 37.20
C LEU A 393 -30.80 -19.29 38.32
N TYR A 394 -29.70 -20.01 38.55
CA TYR A 394 -29.50 -20.72 39.80
C TYR A 394 -29.37 -19.65 40.89
N THR A 395 -30.49 -19.31 41.53
CA THR A 395 -30.42 -18.72 42.87
C THR A 395 -29.84 -19.79 43.78
N SER A 396 -28.57 -19.60 44.18
CA SER A 396 -28.02 -20.32 45.32
C SER A 396 -28.95 -20.12 46.51
N LEU A 397 -29.30 -21.24 47.16
CA LEU A 397 -30.04 -21.30 48.41
C LEU A 397 -29.35 -20.52 49.53
#